data_AF-A0A4Y4M6H7-F1
#
_entry.id   AF-A0A4Y4M6H7-F1
#
_cell.length_a   1.000
_cell.length_b   1.000
_cell.length_c   1.000
_cell.angle_alpha   90.00
_cell.angle_beta   90.00
_cell.angle_gamma   90.00
#
_symmetry.space_group_name_H-M   'P 1'
#
loop_
_entity.id
_entity.type
_entity.pdbx_description
1 polymer ?
#
loop_
_entity_poly.entity_id
_entity_poly.type
_entity_poly.pdbx_seq_one_letter_code
_entity_poly.pdbx_strand_id
1 'polypeptide(L)'
;MEEKNKLIQREEIKTYFETGKYPTQSQFGRFIDNYVHLNELNFGLDVKASSSWTGKYYHFYLAENIEKSGRGHINLEAESGSDPKKIDNYKYVFSKDINYKFLNIKLSGELDIDKYQPKLIIKRYKQKKKVKRGVKDSGFYREHLEDAKSWGRESEYPVTANEMTLDINPIHYFKPGANYNEFYPSGTLNRPGSFRYTVHHRKPFSLIQMFLEIDINGTKYQSYPVNIKIVLGKERMDLVNYIID
;
A
#
# COMPACT_ATOMS: atom_id res chain seq x y z
N MET A 1 15.13 -35.99 9.58
CA MET A 1 15.67 -35.14 10.65
C MET A 1 15.56 -33.72 10.17
N GLU A 2 14.77 -32.88 10.83
CA GLU A 2 14.68 -31.45 10.54
C GLU A 2 15.98 -30.78 11.00
N GLU A 3 16.78 -30.27 10.06
CA GLU A 3 17.93 -29.45 10.41
C GLU A 3 17.44 -28.10 10.94
N LYS A 4 17.64 -27.88 12.25
CA LYS A 4 17.44 -26.59 12.88
C LYS A 4 18.49 -25.61 12.34
N ASN A 5 18.09 -24.74 11.42
CA ASN A 5 18.88 -23.61 10.93
C ASN A 5 19.24 -22.67 12.10
N LYS A 6 20.43 -22.86 12.67
CA LYS A 6 20.98 -22.00 13.72
C LYS A 6 21.96 -21.04 13.05
N LEU A 7 21.62 -19.76 13.03
CA LEU A 7 22.48 -18.69 12.51
C LEU A 7 23.76 -18.62 13.36
N ILE A 8 24.92 -18.85 12.74
CA ILE A 8 26.24 -18.72 13.37
C ILE A 8 26.56 -17.24 13.48
N GLN A 9 26.92 -16.76 14.68
CA GLN A 9 27.18 -15.35 14.93
C GLN A 9 28.57 -14.94 14.41
N ARG A 10 28.71 -13.67 13.97
CA ARG A 10 29.94 -13.08 13.40
C ARG A 10 31.21 -13.33 14.25
N GLU A 11 31.08 -13.42 15.57
CA GLU A 11 32.19 -13.64 16.49
C GLU A 11 32.76 -15.07 16.46
N GLU A 12 31.90 -16.09 16.26
CA GLU A 12 32.34 -17.47 16.06
C GLU A 12 33.14 -17.64 14.76
N ILE A 13 32.88 -16.78 13.76
CA ILE A 13 33.55 -16.80 12.46
C ILE A 13 34.94 -16.17 12.55
N LYS A 14 35.06 -15.03 13.24
CA LYS A 14 36.36 -14.41 13.52
C LYS A 14 37.31 -15.39 14.19
N THR A 15 36.80 -16.20 15.12
CA THR A 15 37.62 -17.19 15.83
C THR A 15 38.16 -18.29 14.91
N TYR A 16 37.43 -18.72 13.86
CA TYR A 16 37.99 -19.69 12.89
C TYR A 16 39.19 -19.12 12.11
N PHE A 17 39.12 -17.84 11.71
CA PHE A 17 40.22 -17.17 11.00
C PHE A 17 41.40 -16.82 11.92
N GLU A 18 41.12 -16.39 13.15
CA GLU A 18 42.15 -16.02 14.14
C GLU A 18 42.87 -17.25 14.71
N THR A 19 42.20 -18.40 14.80
CA THR A 19 42.80 -19.65 15.33
C THR A 19 43.42 -20.56 14.27
N GLY A 20 43.34 -20.19 12.99
CA GLY A 20 43.88 -20.98 11.86
C GLY A 20 43.12 -22.29 11.61
N LYS A 21 41.93 -22.47 12.18
CA LYS A 21 41.07 -23.63 11.95
C LYS A 21 40.16 -23.38 10.75
N TYR A 22 40.44 -24.05 9.64
CA TYR A 22 39.61 -23.97 8.43
C TYR A 22 38.23 -24.62 8.68
N PRO A 23 37.12 -23.94 8.35
CA PRO A 23 35.80 -24.55 8.44
C PRO A 23 35.68 -25.73 7.49
N THR A 24 34.90 -26.75 7.88
CA THR A 24 34.55 -27.85 6.98
C THR A 24 33.75 -27.35 5.78
N GLN A 25 33.77 -28.07 4.65
CA GLN A 25 33.02 -27.71 3.44
C GLN A 25 31.53 -27.44 3.71
N SER A 26 30.91 -28.21 4.61
CA SER A 26 29.51 -28.00 5.02
C SER A 26 29.32 -26.69 5.80
N GLN A 27 30.23 -26.36 6.73
CA GLN A 27 30.18 -25.10 7.49
C GLN A 27 30.46 -23.88 6.59
N PHE A 28 31.37 -24.02 5.63
CA PHE A 28 31.66 -22.97 4.66
C PHE A 28 30.51 -22.77 3.68
N GLY A 29 29.89 -23.86 3.19
CA GLY A 29 28.67 -23.80 2.38
C GLY A 29 27.55 -23.04 3.09
N ARG A 30 27.26 -23.40 4.35
CA ARG A 30 26.30 -22.67 5.19
C ARG A 30 26.63 -21.20 5.40
N PHE A 31 27.92 -20.86 5.48
CA PHE A 31 28.36 -19.47 5.60
C PHE A 31 28.08 -18.68 4.32
N ILE A 32 28.43 -19.26 3.16
CA ILE A 32 28.14 -18.65 1.85
C ILE A 32 26.64 -18.51 1.66
N ASP A 33 25.84 -19.52 2.00
CA ASP A 33 24.38 -19.47 1.90
C ASP A 33 23.81 -18.36 2.80
N ASN A 34 24.30 -18.22 4.04
CA ASN A 34 23.90 -17.12 4.92
C ASN A 34 24.31 -15.74 4.38
N TYR A 35 25.47 -15.62 3.74
CA TYR A 35 25.97 -14.36 3.20
C TYR A 35 25.22 -13.96 1.91
N VAL A 36 24.93 -14.95 1.06
CA VAL A 36 24.03 -14.81 -0.09
C VAL A 36 22.66 -14.38 0.40
N HIS A 37 22.10 -15.01 1.45
CA HIS A 37 20.85 -14.57 2.05
C HIS A 37 20.89 -13.13 2.59
N LEU A 38 22.00 -12.67 3.17
CA LEU A 38 22.12 -11.27 3.61
C LEU A 38 22.11 -10.28 2.44
N ASN A 39 22.73 -10.63 1.31
CA ASN A 39 22.68 -9.82 0.08
C ASN A 39 21.30 -9.90 -0.58
N GLU A 40 20.70 -11.09 -0.67
CA GLU A 40 19.35 -11.32 -1.22
C GLU A 40 18.25 -10.64 -0.40
N LEU A 41 18.47 -10.43 0.91
CA LEU A 41 17.53 -9.80 1.82
C LEU A 41 17.81 -8.31 2.06
N ASN A 42 18.85 -7.75 1.44
CA ASN A 42 19.13 -6.32 1.47
C ASN A 42 18.40 -5.59 0.34
N PHE A 43 17.08 -5.69 0.35
CA PHE A 43 16.19 -5.02 -0.60
C PHE A 43 15.22 -4.08 0.12
N GLY A 44 14.76 -3.08 -0.61
CA GLY A 44 13.82 -2.11 -0.06
C GLY A 44 13.28 -1.15 -1.10
N LEU A 45 12.60 -0.12 -0.61
CA LEU A 45 11.92 0.86 -1.43
C LEU A 45 12.33 2.27 -1.02
N ASP A 46 12.73 3.06 -2.01
CA ASP A 46 12.73 4.52 -1.94
C ASP A 46 11.51 5.00 -2.74
N VAL A 47 10.63 5.75 -2.09
CA VAL A 47 9.39 6.25 -2.69
C VAL A 47 9.43 7.77 -2.66
N LYS A 48 9.10 8.40 -3.78
CA LYS A 48 9.02 9.87 -3.91
C LYS A 48 7.79 10.27 -4.67
N ALA A 49 7.24 11.45 -4.37
CA ALA A 49 6.24 12.06 -5.24
C ALA A 49 6.89 12.44 -6.58
N SER A 50 6.24 12.08 -7.69
CA SER A 50 6.73 12.41 -9.02
C SER A 50 6.64 13.91 -9.31
N SER A 51 7.47 14.40 -10.23
CA SER A 51 7.30 15.72 -10.85
C SER A 51 6.12 15.72 -11.83
N SER A 52 5.86 14.57 -12.46
CA SER A 52 4.74 14.35 -13.37
C SER A 52 3.42 14.22 -12.60
N TRP A 53 2.35 14.70 -13.21
CA TRP A 53 0.99 14.63 -12.68
C TRP A 53 0.00 14.34 -13.81
N THR A 54 -1.18 13.89 -13.43
CA THR A 54 -2.30 13.67 -14.35
C THR A 54 -3.58 14.24 -13.77
N GLY A 55 -4.57 14.47 -14.63
CA GLY A 55 -5.88 14.98 -14.28
C GLY A 55 -6.97 14.06 -14.81
N LYS A 56 -7.92 13.69 -13.95
CA LYS A 56 -9.04 12.82 -14.30
C LYS A 56 -10.34 13.38 -13.74
N TYR A 57 -11.41 13.29 -14.52
CA TYR A 57 -12.73 13.77 -14.10
C TYR A 57 -13.52 12.65 -13.43
N TYR A 58 -14.17 12.98 -12.31
CA TYR A 58 -14.93 12.01 -11.52
C TYR A 58 -16.34 12.51 -11.22
N HIS A 59 -17.29 11.57 -11.27
CA HIS A 59 -18.58 11.68 -10.63
C HIS A 59 -18.54 11.00 -9.25
N PHE A 60 -18.98 11.72 -8.22
CA PHE A 60 -18.97 11.23 -6.84
C PHE A 60 -20.37 10.88 -6.37
N TYR A 61 -20.52 9.69 -5.78
CA TYR A 61 -21.78 9.16 -5.30
C TYR A 61 -21.68 8.66 -3.86
N LEU A 62 -22.75 8.87 -3.10
CA LEU A 62 -22.94 8.32 -1.75
C LEU A 62 -24.06 7.29 -1.77
N ALA A 63 -23.89 6.21 -1.02
CA ALA A 63 -24.97 5.23 -0.88
C ALA A 63 -26.14 5.84 -0.10
N GLU A 64 -27.35 5.71 -0.63
CA GLU A 64 -28.60 6.09 0.02
C GLU A 64 -28.96 5.08 1.11
N ASN A 65 -28.77 3.79 0.82
CA ASN A 65 -28.89 2.70 1.77
C ASN A 65 -27.69 1.77 1.64
N ILE A 66 -26.81 1.81 2.64
CA ILE A 66 -25.56 1.08 2.62
C ILE A 66 -25.79 -0.44 2.63
N GLU A 67 -26.88 -0.92 3.25
CA GLU A 67 -27.18 -2.36 3.35
C GLU A 67 -27.55 -2.94 1.99
N LYS A 68 -28.22 -2.14 1.17
CA LYS A 68 -28.61 -2.51 -0.19
C LYS A 68 -27.50 -2.25 -1.22
N SER A 69 -26.72 -1.19 -1.03
CA SER A 69 -25.66 -0.80 -1.97
C SER A 69 -24.37 -1.62 -1.83
N GLY A 70 -24.22 -2.35 -0.72
CA GLY A 70 -23.02 -3.11 -0.35
C GLY A 70 -21.81 -2.24 0.06
N ARG A 71 -21.82 -0.93 -0.23
CA ARG A 71 -20.67 -0.02 -0.10
C ARG A 71 -21.10 1.40 0.23
N GLY A 72 -20.23 2.16 0.90
CA GLY A 72 -20.59 3.49 1.39
C GLY A 72 -20.56 4.62 0.34
N HIS A 73 -19.86 4.44 -0.79
CA HIS A 73 -19.69 5.45 -1.85
C HIS A 73 -19.14 4.82 -3.13
N ILE A 74 -19.21 5.57 -4.24
CA ILE A 74 -18.58 5.27 -5.52
C ILE A 74 -17.91 6.55 -6.04
N ASN A 75 -16.67 6.43 -6.50
CA ASN A 75 -15.98 7.47 -7.28
C ASN A 75 -15.84 6.89 -8.69
N LEU A 76 -16.54 7.48 -9.66
CA LEU A 76 -16.60 6.96 -11.03
C LEU A 76 -15.83 7.90 -11.96
N GLU A 77 -14.76 7.39 -12.58
CA GLU A 77 -14.03 8.11 -13.63
C GLU A 77 -14.95 8.30 -14.85
N ALA A 78 -14.94 9.49 -15.43
CA ALA A 78 -15.78 9.86 -16.55
C ALA A 78 -15.09 10.92 -17.45
N GLU A 79 -15.69 11.20 -18.59
CA GLU A 79 -15.23 12.26 -19.49
C GLU A 79 -15.58 13.63 -18.91
N SER A 80 -14.67 14.59 -19.02
CA SER A 80 -14.90 15.93 -18.48
C SER A 80 -16.12 16.58 -19.15
N GLY A 81 -17.05 17.06 -18.33
CA GLY A 81 -18.32 17.64 -18.80
C GLY A 81 -19.44 16.64 -19.09
N SER A 82 -19.22 15.33 -18.92
CA SER A 82 -20.31 14.35 -19.05
C SER A 82 -21.33 14.48 -17.91
N ASP A 83 -22.57 14.07 -18.17
CA ASP A 83 -23.62 14.01 -17.15
C ASP A 83 -23.46 12.80 -16.22
N PRO A 84 -23.79 12.95 -14.91
CA PRO A 84 -23.72 11.85 -13.97
C PRO A 84 -24.74 10.75 -14.30
N LYS A 85 -24.26 9.50 -14.33
CA LYS A 85 -25.11 8.32 -14.54
C LYS A 85 -25.92 8.02 -13.28
N LYS A 86 -27.20 7.68 -13.45
CA LYS A 86 -28.01 7.16 -12.35
C LYS A 86 -27.51 5.77 -11.95
N ILE A 87 -27.28 5.55 -10.66
CA ILE A 87 -26.81 4.28 -10.11
C ILE A 87 -27.77 3.89 -8.97
N ASP A 88 -28.30 2.67 -9.02
CA ASP A 88 -29.28 2.20 -8.04
C ASP A 88 -28.72 2.19 -6.60
N ASN A 89 -29.48 2.75 -5.66
CA ASN A 89 -29.10 2.95 -4.25
C ASN A 89 -27.97 3.94 -4.00
N TYR A 90 -27.62 4.76 -5.00
CA TYR A 90 -26.59 5.80 -4.88
C TYR A 90 -27.13 7.16 -5.30
N LYS A 91 -26.87 8.15 -4.45
CA LYS A 91 -27.14 9.55 -4.69
C LYS A 91 -25.89 10.21 -5.25
N TYR A 92 -26.03 10.84 -6.42
CA TYR A 92 -25.02 11.75 -6.96
C TYR A 92 -24.79 12.93 -6.02
N VAL A 93 -23.53 13.30 -5.81
CA VAL A 93 -23.14 14.43 -4.96
C VAL A 93 -22.63 15.60 -5.80
N PHE A 94 -21.50 15.43 -6.47
CA PHE A 94 -20.89 16.43 -7.35
C PHE A 94 -19.92 15.75 -8.34
N SER A 95 -19.40 16.54 -9.27
CA SER A 95 -18.39 16.11 -10.22
C SER A 95 -17.22 17.08 -10.21
N LYS A 96 -16.00 16.58 -10.43
CA LYS A 96 -14.80 17.42 -10.41
C LYS A 96 -13.59 16.75 -11.07
N ASP A 97 -12.74 17.58 -11.69
CA ASP A 97 -11.39 17.19 -12.10
C ASP A 97 -10.48 17.04 -10.87
N ILE A 98 -9.88 15.86 -10.75
CA ILE A 98 -8.91 15.52 -9.72
C ILE A 98 -7.54 15.43 -10.38
N ASN A 99 -6.69 16.38 -10.05
CA ASN A 99 -5.30 16.38 -10.47
C ASN A 99 -4.43 15.77 -9.37
N TYR A 100 -3.52 14.87 -9.72
CA TYR A 100 -2.67 14.19 -8.76
C TYR A 100 -1.31 13.81 -9.33
N LYS A 101 -0.32 13.73 -8.44
CA LYS A 101 1.02 13.24 -8.78
C LYS A 101 1.08 11.72 -8.77
N PHE A 102 1.99 11.16 -9.55
CA PHE A 102 2.36 9.74 -9.44
C PHE A 102 3.34 9.51 -8.28
N LEU A 103 3.58 8.24 -7.93
CA LEU A 103 4.68 7.85 -7.06
C LEU A 103 5.84 7.31 -7.90
N ASN A 104 7.02 7.89 -7.74
CA ASN A 104 8.25 7.31 -8.27
C ASN A 104 8.77 6.29 -7.24
N ILE A 105 8.92 5.05 -7.68
CA ILE A 105 9.39 3.94 -6.87
C ILE A 105 10.77 3.55 -7.38
N LYS A 106 11.74 3.49 -6.48
CA LYS A 106 13.07 2.97 -6.75
C LYS A 106 13.38 1.84 -5.78
N LEU A 107 13.81 0.70 -6.30
CA LEU A 107 14.27 -0.41 -5.47
C LEU A 107 15.63 -0.03 -4.86
N SER A 108 15.79 -0.25 -3.56
CA SER A 108 17.10 -0.14 -2.92
C SER A 108 17.79 -1.50 -2.96
N GLY A 109 19.04 -1.54 -3.43
CA GLY A 109 19.80 -2.78 -3.63
C GLY A 109 19.74 -3.27 -5.08
N GLU A 110 20.62 -4.23 -5.42
CA GLU A 110 20.63 -4.91 -6.72
C GLU A 110 19.72 -6.14 -6.62
N LEU A 111 18.42 -5.95 -6.79
CA LEU A 111 17.46 -7.06 -6.81
C LEU A 111 17.26 -7.55 -8.25
N ASP A 112 17.46 -8.85 -8.46
CA ASP A 112 17.14 -9.50 -9.73
C ASP A 112 15.62 -9.68 -9.88
N ILE A 113 15.00 -8.79 -10.64
CA ILE A 113 13.55 -8.75 -10.85
C ILE A 113 13.04 -10.02 -11.53
N ASP A 114 13.80 -10.55 -12.49
CA ASP A 114 13.39 -11.73 -13.27
C ASP A 114 13.43 -12.98 -12.39
N LYS A 115 14.45 -13.11 -11.53
CA LYS A 115 14.59 -14.22 -10.59
C LYS A 115 13.52 -14.21 -9.50
N TYR A 116 13.29 -13.07 -8.85
CA TYR A 116 12.48 -13.00 -7.62
C TYR A 116 11.04 -12.52 -7.84
N GLN A 117 10.70 -12.03 -9.03
CA GLN A 117 9.37 -11.49 -9.39
C GLN A 117 8.75 -10.61 -8.30
N PRO A 118 9.45 -9.55 -7.87
CA PRO A 118 9.02 -8.69 -6.77
C PRO A 118 7.63 -8.10 -6.98
N LYS A 119 6.94 -7.85 -5.86
CA LYS A 119 5.64 -7.15 -5.85
C LYS A 119 5.65 -6.03 -4.83
N LEU A 120 5.09 -4.89 -5.19
CA LEU A 120 4.77 -3.84 -4.23
C LEU A 120 3.46 -4.20 -3.56
N ILE A 121 3.43 -4.16 -2.23
CA ILE A 121 2.22 -4.38 -1.46
C ILE A 121 1.82 -3.09 -0.78
N ILE A 122 0.58 -2.67 -0.96
CA ILE A 122 -0.01 -1.52 -0.26
C ILE A 122 -0.95 -2.01 0.85
N LYS A 123 -0.61 -1.66 2.09
CA LYS A 123 -1.49 -1.77 3.24
C LYS A 123 -2.14 -0.41 3.50
N ARG A 124 -3.40 -0.44 3.93
CA ARG A 124 -4.12 0.76 4.35
C ARG A 124 -4.22 0.82 5.85
N TYR A 125 -4.09 2.01 6.42
CA TYR A 125 -4.35 2.18 7.84
C TYR A 125 -5.84 1.99 8.13
N LYS A 126 -6.14 1.16 9.13
CA LYS A 126 -7.50 0.95 9.66
C LYS A 126 -7.48 1.27 11.13
N GLN A 127 -8.53 1.95 11.59
CA GLN A 127 -8.70 2.28 12.99
C GLN A 127 -9.27 1.11 13.78
N LYS A 128 -9.17 1.22 15.11
CA LYS A 128 -9.68 0.24 16.05
C LYS A 128 -11.19 0.04 15.85
N LYS A 129 -11.60 -1.23 15.81
CA LYS A 129 -12.92 -1.69 15.39
C LYS A 129 -13.49 -2.70 16.39
N LYS A 130 -14.74 -2.53 16.82
CA LYS A 130 -15.50 -3.65 17.44
C LYS A 130 -15.96 -4.62 16.35
N VAL A 131 -15.75 -5.91 16.52
CA VAL A 131 -16.27 -6.98 15.64
C VAL A 131 -17.16 -7.92 16.46
N LYS A 132 -17.95 -8.78 15.79
CA LYS A 132 -18.85 -9.74 16.47
C LYS A 132 -18.17 -10.59 17.56
N ARG A 133 -16.86 -10.84 17.43
CA ARG A 133 -16.03 -11.62 18.38
C ARG A 133 -14.82 -10.83 18.91
N GLY A 134 -15.05 -9.61 19.40
CA GLY A 134 -14.02 -8.84 20.10
C GLY A 134 -13.66 -7.51 19.43
N VAL A 135 -12.40 -7.12 19.52
CA VAL A 135 -11.91 -5.83 19.00
C VAL A 135 -10.72 -6.09 18.08
N LYS A 136 -10.77 -5.53 16.88
CA LYS A 136 -9.63 -5.47 15.97
C LYS A 136 -8.91 -4.15 16.21
N ASP A 137 -7.61 -4.22 16.48
CA ASP A 137 -6.81 -3.03 16.76
C ASP A 137 -6.61 -2.15 15.53
N SER A 138 -6.09 -0.94 15.78
CA SER A 138 -5.68 -0.05 14.71
C SER A 138 -4.33 -0.47 14.15
N GLY A 139 -4.13 -0.31 12.84
CA GLY A 139 -2.86 -0.62 12.18
C GLY A 139 -2.99 -0.66 10.67
N PHE A 140 -1.90 -1.03 10.00
CA PHE A 140 -1.88 -1.20 8.55
C PHE A 140 -2.29 -2.62 8.16
N TYR A 141 -3.29 -2.74 7.29
CA TYR A 141 -3.82 -4.03 6.85
C TYR A 141 -3.84 -4.11 5.32
N ARG A 142 -3.41 -5.26 4.79
CA ARG A 142 -3.54 -5.60 3.36
C ARG A 142 -5.03 -5.78 3.05
N GLU A 143 -5.49 -5.19 1.96
CA GLU A 143 -6.83 -5.45 1.44
C GLU A 143 -6.80 -6.69 0.56
N HIS A 144 -7.88 -7.48 0.59
CA HIS A 144 -8.06 -8.53 -0.41
C HIS A 144 -8.12 -7.89 -1.80
N LEU A 145 -7.54 -8.55 -2.80
CA LEU A 145 -7.45 -8.03 -4.17
C LEU A 145 -8.83 -7.70 -4.75
N GLU A 146 -9.82 -8.57 -4.56
CA GLU A 146 -11.19 -8.37 -5.04
C GLU A 146 -11.85 -7.16 -4.36
N ASP A 147 -11.67 -7.04 -3.04
CA ASP A 147 -12.14 -5.88 -2.28
C ASP A 147 -11.50 -4.60 -2.84
N ALA A 148 -10.18 -4.57 -3.02
CA ALA A 148 -9.45 -3.41 -3.55
C ALA A 148 -9.94 -3.04 -4.96
N LYS A 149 -10.02 -4.02 -5.87
CA LYS A 149 -10.50 -3.83 -7.25
C LYS A 149 -11.90 -3.26 -7.29
N SER A 150 -12.79 -3.75 -6.42
CA SER A 150 -14.11 -3.16 -6.31
C SER A 150 -14.01 -1.66 -6.01
N TRP A 151 -13.05 -1.18 -5.22
CA TRP A 151 -12.84 0.24 -4.87
C TRP A 151 -12.18 1.06 -5.96
N GLY A 152 -11.86 0.48 -7.13
CA GLY A 152 -11.14 1.18 -8.20
C GLY A 152 -9.68 1.42 -7.85
N ARG A 153 -9.10 0.57 -6.99
CA ARG A 153 -7.69 0.61 -6.59
C ARG A 153 -7.10 -0.79 -6.54
N GLU A 154 -5.78 -0.89 -6.40
CA GLU A 154 -5.08 -2.17 -6.25
C GLU A 154 -4.33 -2.20 -4.92
N SER A 155 -4.18 -3.40 -4.35
CA SER A 155 -3.38 -3.63 -3.14
C SER A 155 -2.00 -4.20 -3.44
N GLU A 156 -1.75 -4.58 -4.69
CA GLU A 156 -0.53 -5.27 -5.15
C GLU A 156 -0.20 -4.79 -6.55
N TYR A 157 1.06 -4.45 -6.79
CA TYR A 157 1.55 -4.03 -8.09
C TYR A 157 2.78 -4.86 -8.48
N PRO A 158 2.84 -5.37 -9.72
CA PRO A 158 4.03 -6.05 -10.20
C PRO A 158 5.18 -5.04 -10.32
N VAL A 159 6.37 -5.43 -9.90
CA VAL A 159 7.58 -4.66 -10.13
C VAL A 159 8.19 -5.10 -11.45
N THR A 160 8.30 -4.17 -12.39
CA THR A 160 8.78 -4.45 -13.75
C THR A 160 10.16 -3.84 -14.03
N ALA A 161 10.62 -2.91 -13.19
CA ALA A 161 11.89 -2.23 -13.34
C ALA A 161 12.42 -1.76 -11.96
N ASN A 162 13.73 -1.53 -11.89
CA ASN A 162 14.39 -1.00 -10.67
C ASN A 162 13.92 0.40 -10.32
N GLU A 163 13.48 1.16 -11.32
CA GLU A 163 12.82 2.46 -11.14
C GLU A 163 11.56 2.48 -12.00
N MET A 164 10.42 2.80 -11.38
CA MET A 164 9.13 2.82 -12.07
C MET A 164 8.22 3.92 -11.52
N THR A 165 7.29 4.37 -12.35
CA THR A 165 6.24 5.31 -11.95
C THR A 165 4.96 4.52 -11.68
N LEU A 166 4.34 4.80 -10.53
CA LEU A 166 3.14 4.11 -10.08
C LEU A 166 1.96 5.07 -9.99
N ASP A 167 0.87 4.73 -10.69
CA ASP A 167 -0.44 5.35 -10.52
C ASP A 167 -1.28 4.54 -9.53
N ILE A 168 -1.41 5.06 -8.31
CA ILE A 168 -2.29 4.45 -7.29
C ILE A 168 -3.72 4.98 -7.34
N ASN A 169 -4.01 5.94 -8.23
CA ASN A 169 -5.27 6.65 -8.35
C ASN A 169 -5.84 7.10 -6.98
N PRO A 170 -5.23 8.12 -6.36
CA PRO A 170 -5.37 8.39 -4.93
C PRO A 170 -6.78 8.76 -4.49
N ILE A 171 -7.65 9.22 -5.40
CA ILE A 171 -9.04 9.59 -5.06
C ILE A 171 -9.84 8.43 -4.50
N HIS A 172 -9.55 7.19 -4.92
CA HIS A 172 -10.22 5.99 -4.43
C HIS A 172 -9.89 5.67 -2.96
N TYR A 173 -8.88 6.32 -2.38
CA TYR A 173 -8.57 6.23 -0.96
C TYR A 173 -9.46 7.15 -0.11
N PHE A 174 -10.37 7.89 -0.74
CA PHE A 174 -11.28 8.81 -0.08
C PHE A 174 -12.74 8.60 -0.46
N LYS A 175 -13.61 8.77 0.53
CA LYS A 175 -15.06 8.90 0.45
C LYS A 175 -15.40 10.38 0.25
N PRO A 176 -16.26 10.74 -0.73
CA PRO A 176 -16.70 12.11 -0.91
C PRO A 176 -17.57 12.58 0.27
N GLY A 177 -17.44 13.86 0.64
CA GLY A 177 -18.35 14.55 1.54
C GLY A 177 -19.50 15.21 0.78
N ALA A 178 -20.08 16.30 1.31
CA ALA A 178 -21.02 17.11 0.53
C ALA A 178 -20.29 17.87 -0.59
N ASN A 179 -19.05 18.28 -0.34
CA ASN A 179 -18.21 19.06 -1.23
C ASN A 179 -16.77 18.50 -1.27
N TYR A 180 -15.94 19.01 -2.19
CA TYR A 180 -14.55 18.57 -2.36
C TYR A 180 -13.65 18.80 -1.13
N ASN A 181 -13.94 19.80 -0.31
CA ASN A 181 -13.14 20.08 0.88
C ASN A 181 -13.51 19.16 2.07
N GLU A 182 -14.44 18.24 1.84
CA GLU A 182 -15.02 17.37 2.87
C GLU A 182 -14.83 15.89 2.55
N PHE A 183 -13.82 15.52 1.76
CA PHE A 183 -13.49 14.10 1.61
C PHE A 183 -12.99 13.52 2.94
N TYR A 184 -13.34 12.25 3.13
CA TYR A 184 -12.95 11.45 4.29
C TYR A 184 -12.16 10.23 3.81
N PRO A 185 -11.27 9.62 4.61
CA PRO A 185 -10.64 8.38 4.19
C PRO A 185 -11.69 7.29 3.89
N SER A 186 -11.55 6.60 2.75
CA SER A 186 -12.54 5.65 2.26
C SER A 186 -12.64 4.42 3.16
N GLY A 187 -13.87 4.06 3.52
CA GLY A 187 -14.14 2.95 4.41
C GLY A 187 -15.57 2.42 4.29
N THR A 188 -15.80 1.17 4.67
CA THR A 188 -17.14 0.57 4.70
C THR A 188 -17.89 1.00 5.97
N LEU A 189 -19.08 1.58 5.82
CA LEU A 189 -19.97 1.90 6.94
C LEU A 189 -20.62 0.63 7.54
N ASN A 190 -20.79 -0.43 6.74
CA ASN A 190 -21.67 -1.56 7.05
C ASN A 190 -21.04 -2.83 7.65
N ARG A 191 -19.82 -2.76 8.18
CA ARG A 191 -19.42 -3.75 9.19
C ARG A 191 -19.26 -2.96 10.48
N PRO A 192 -20.15 -3.09 11.49
CA PRO A 192 -20.07 -2.34 12.74
C PRO A 192 -18.61 -2.19 13.17
N GLY A 193 -18.10 -0.96 13.17
CA GLY A 193 -16.71 -0.59 13.49
C GLY A 193 -15.65 -0.58 12.36
N SER A 194 -15.95 -0.73 11.05
CA SER A 194 -14.88 -0.80 10.02
C SER A 194 -13.97 0.40 9.99
N PHE A 195 -14.49 1.58 10.29
CA PHE A 195 -13.73 2.81 10.43
C PHE A 195 -14.46 3.68 11.44
N ARG A 196 -13.76 4.17 12.46
CA ARG A 196 -14.32 5.09 13.47
C ARG A 196 -13.55 6.40 13.38
N TYR A 197 -13.78 7.15 12.31
CA TYR A 197 -13.35 8.54 12.31
C TYR A 197 -14.30 9.31 13.22
N THR A 198 -13.77 9.82 14.33
CA THR A 198 -14.46 10.86 15.09
C THR A 198 -14.70 12.03 14.14
N VAL A 199 -15.96 12.43 14.00
CA VAL A 199 -16.42 13.55 13.15
C VAL A 199 -15.65 14.86 13.47
N HIS A 200 -15.07 14.94 14.68
CA HIS A 200 -14.30 16.05 15.20
C HIS A 200 -12.84 16.14 14.72
N HIS A 201 -12.28 15.11 14.07
CA HIS A 201 -10.91 15.12 13.54
C HIS A 201 -10.89 14.83 12.04
N ARG A 202 -11.39 15.82 11.29
CA ARG A 202 -11.41 15.89 9.82
C ARG A 202 -9.97 15.96 9.28
N LYS A 203 -9.31 14.81 9.15
CA LYS A 203 -7.95 14.75 8.59
C LYS A 203 -8.06 14.68 7.05
N PRO A 204 -7.54 15.66 6.30
CA PRO A 204 -7.63 15.70 4.83
C PRO A 204 -6.62 14.75 4.16
N PHE A 205 -6.32 13.61 4.80
CA PHE A 205 -5.33 12.67 4.32
C PHE A 205 -5.70 11.22 4.61
N SER A 206 -5.25 10.33 3.73
CA SER A 206 -5.33 8.87 3.90
C SER A 206 -3.93 8.32 4.14
N LEU A 207 -3.82 7.36 5.09
CA LEU A 207 -2.56 6.71 5.41
C LEU A 207 -2.47 5.35 4.72
N ILE A 208 -1.37 5.15 3.99
CA ILE A 208 -0.99 3.86 3.43
C ILE A 208 0.43 3.50 3.86
N GLN A 209 0.76 2.24 3.72
CA GLN A 209 2.09 1.71 3.96
C GLN A 209 2.46 0.81 2.78
N MET A 210 3.61 1.05 2.17
CA MET A 210 4.10 0.32 1.01
C MET A 210 5.38 -0.45 1.37
N PHE A 211 5.52 -1.67 0.87
CA PHE A 211 6.76 -2.46 1.02
C PHE A 211 6.92 -3.41 -0.17
N LEU A 212 8.15 -3.86 -0.40
CA LEU A 212 8.47 -4.87 -1.39
C LEU A 212 8.26 -6.25 -0.79
N GLU A 213 7.62 -7.16 -1.53
CA GLU A 213 7.51 -8.58 -1.22
C GLU A 213 8.23 -9.36 -2.32
N ILE A 214 9.14 -10.26 -1.94
CA ILE A 214 9.81 -11.21 -2.83
C ILE A 214 9.52 -12.64 -2.37
N ASP A 215 9.61 -13.58 -3.29
CA ASP A 215 9.51 -15.01 -3.01
C ASP A 215 10.87 -15.68 -3.25
N ILE A 216 11.43 -16.31 -2.21
CA ILE A 216 12.63 -17.13 -2.30
C ILE A 216 12.25 -18.55 -1.88
N ASN A 217 12.24 -19.48 -2.84
CA ASN A 217 11.97 -20.90 -2.61
C ASN A 217 10.64 -21.15 -1.84
N GLY A 218 9.58 -20.40 -2.15
CA GLY A 218 8.26 -20.51 -1.51
C GLY A 218 8.13 -19.74 -0.19
N THR A 219 9.19 -19.07 0.26
CA THR A 219 9.18 -18.24 1.46
C THR A 219 9.12 -16.77 1.07
N LYS A 220 8.13 -16.06 1.62
CA LYS A 220 7.91 -14.65 1.36
C LYS A 220 8.74 -13.78 2.29
N TYR A 221 9.50 -12.87 1.72
CA TYR A 221 10.27 -11.87 2.47
C TYR A 221 9.74 -10.48 2.16
N GLN A 222 9.72 -9.61 3.17
CA GLN A 222 9.20 -8.25 3.06
C GLN A 222 10.26 -7.24 3.45
N SER A 223 10.36 -6.15 2.68
CA SER A 223 11.25 -5.04 3.02
C SER A 223 10.74 -4.26 4.23
N TYR A 224 11.57 -3.35 4.73
CA TYR A 224 11.09 -2.32 5.63
C TYR A 224 9.97 -1.51 4.95
N PRO A 225 8.87 -1.18 5.67
CA PRO A 225 7.78 -0.44 5.09
C PRO A 225 8.06 1.06 5.00
N VAL A 226 7.59 1.67 3.92
CA VAL A 226 7.53 3.13 3.71
C VAL A 226 6.12 3.61 4.02
N ASN A 227 5.97 4.58 4.91
CA ASN A 227 4.67 5.13 5.27
C ASN A 227 4.37 6.33 4.36
N ILE A 228 3.15 6.38 3.82
CA ILE A 228 2.76 7.43 2.88
C ILE A 228 1.43 8.03 3.33
N LYS A 229 1.43 9.35 3.51
CA LYS A 229 0.22 10.16 3.68
C LYS A 229 -0.18 10.71 2.33
N ILE A 230 -1.31 10.27 1.82
CA ILE A 230 -1.96 10.85 0.64
C ILE A 230 -2.70 12.09 1.13
N VAL A 231 -2.32 13.27 0.65
CA VAL A 231 -2.88 14.56 1.06
C VAL A 231 -3.73 15.11 -0.08
N LEU A 232 -5.00 15.38 0.21
CA LEU A 232 -5.88 16.02 -0.76
C LEU A 232 -5.52 17.50 -0.91
N GLY A 233 -5.52 17.97 -2.15
CA GLY A 233 -5.50 19.40 -2.45
C GLY A 233 -6.72 20.09 -1.85
N LYS A 234 -6.59 21.36 -1.43
CA LYS A 234 -7.67 22.14 -0.82
C LYS A 234 -8.40 23.00 -1.85
N GLU A 235 -7.68 23.47 -2.86
CA GLU A 235 -8.20 24.37 -3.88
C GLU A 235 -8.50 23.65 -5.20
N ARG A 236 -9.02 24.39 -6.19
CA ARG A 236 -9.40 23.82 -7.49
C ARG A 236 -8.20 23.30 -8.28
N MET A 237 -7.03 23.93 -8.14
CA MET A 237 -5.82 23.60 -8.87
C MET A 237 -4.81 22.79 -8.04
N ASP A 238 -5.11 22.55 -6.77
CA ASP A 238 -4.21 21.81 -5.90
C ASP A 238 -4.13 20.34 -6.32
N LEU A 239 -2.91 19.89 -6.58
CA LEU A 239 -2.62 18.49 -6.85
C LEU A 239 -2.76 17.68 -5.56
N VAL A 240 -3.40 16.50 -5.64
CA VAL A 240 -3.22 15.48 -4.62
C VAL A 240 -1.75 15.08 -4.59
N ASN A 241 -1.15 15.12 -3.40
CA ASN A 241 0.28 14.95 -3.18
C ASN A 241 0.56 14.00 -2.01
N TYR A 242 1.83 13.67 -1.79
CA TYR A 242 2.26 12.66 -0.83
C TYR A 242 3.29 13.21 0.16
N ILE A 243 3.12 12.88 1.44
CA ILE A 243 4.17 13.01 2.46
C ILE A 243 4.65 11.61 2.79
N ILE A 244 5.96 11.39 2.70
CA ILE A 244 6.58 10.06 2.75
C ILE A 244 7.53 10.04 3.94
N ASP A 245 7.28 9.09 4.85
CA ASP A 245 7.98 8.89 6.13
C ASP A 245 8.63 7.49 6.19
#